data_AF-A0A7S2PKY3-F1
#
_entry.id   AF-A0A7S2PKY3-F1
#
_cell.length_a   1.000
_cell.length_b   1.000
_cell.length_c   1.000
_cell.angle_alpha   90.00
_cell.angle_beta   90.00
_cell.angle_gamma   90.00
#
_symmetry.space_group_name_H-M   'P 1'
#
loop_
_entity.id
_entity.type
_entity.pdbx_description
1 polymer ?
#
loop_
_entity_poly.entity_id
_entity_poly.type
_entity_poly.pdbx_seq_one_letter_code
_entity_poly.pdbx_strand_id
1 'polypeptide(L)'
;ESARLIADAGQQDRDQDLHDFIKRKAPLFPQLEVEYQEGAFPAAELENSGQPNRIVRADVTGWKSNHLFQFFTERLKENASSNVAAKVPEGAPQGAWTAEIQSCSG
;
A
#
# COMPACT_ATOMS: atom_id res chain seq x y z
N GLU A 1 -7.18 7.84 6.35
CA GLU A 1 -7.46 8.00 4.91
C GLU A 1 -7.99 6.69 4.37
N SER A 2 -8.87 6.75 3.38
CA SER A 2 -9.39 5.58 2.65
C SER A 2 -8.97 5.72 1.20
N ALA A 3 -8.77 4.59 0.53
CA ALA A 3 -8.49 4.55 -0.90
C ALA A 3 -9.43 3.58 -1.60
N ARG A 4 -9.70 3.86 -2.87
CA ARG A 4 -10.47 3.00 -3.74
C ARG A 4 -9.76 2.84 -5.08
N LEU A 5 -9.58 1.61 -5.52
CA LEU A 5 -9.13 1.29 -6.87
C LEU A 5 -10.34 0.85 -7.69
N ILE A 6 -10.73 1.67 -8.66
CA ILE A 6 -11.79 1.38 -9.62
C ILE A 6 -11.16 0.69 -10.83
N ALA A 7 -11.74 -0.42 -11.28
CA ALA A 7 -11.32 -1.08 -12.51
C ALA A 7 -12.49 -1.83 -13.16
N ASP A 8 -12.45 -2.00 -14.49
CA ASP A 8 -13.30 -2.97 -15.17
C ASP A 8 -12.74 -4.40 -14.97
N ALA A 9 -13.64 -5.37 -14.73
CA ALA A 9 -13.25 -6.76 -14.51
C ALA A 9 -12.57 -7.37 -15.75
N GLY A 10 -13.06 -7.07 -16.95
CA GLY A 10 -12.47 -7.53 -18.20
C GLY A 10 -11.14 -6.86 -18.51
N GLN A 11 -10.96 -5.60 -18.10
CA GLN A 11 -9.71 -4.88 -18.25
C GLN A 11 -8.63 -5.42 -17.31
N GLN A 12 -8.97 -5.75 -16.06
CA GLN A 12 -8.05 -6.44 -15.15
C GLN A 12 -7.53 -7.73 -15.78
N ASP A 13 -8.37 -8.52 -16.44
CA ASP A 13 -7.93 -9.80 -17.03
C ASP A 13 -6.99 -9.63 -18.23
N ARG A 14 -7.01 -8.45 -18.87
CA ARG A 14 -6.11 -8.10 -19.98
C ARG A 14 -4.83 -7.39 -19.53
N ASP A 15 -4.87 -6.72 -18.38
CA ASP A 15 -3.74 -6.02 -17.79
C ASP A 15 -3.15 -6.84 -16.64
N GLN A 16 -2.10 -7.60 -16.96
CA GLN A 16 -1.41 -8.47 -16.02
C GLN A 16 -0.86 -7.71 -14.80
N ASP A 17 -0.41 -6.46 -14.99
CA ASP A 17 0.14 -5.63 -13.91
C ASP A 17 -0.97 -5.24 -12.92
N LEU A 18 -2.13 -4.83 -13.44
CA LEU A 18 -3.32 -4.52 -12.64
C LEU A 18 -3.87 -5.77 -11.95
N HIS A 19 -3.95 -6.89 -12.67
CA HIS A 19 -4.37 -8.18 -12.11
C HIS A 19 -3.49 -8.62 -10.94
N ASP A 20 -2.16 -8.60 -11.13
CA ASP A 20 -1.21 -9.01 -10.11
C ASP A 20 -1.26 -8.08 -8.90
N PHE A 21 -1.45 -6.77 -9.12
CA PHE A 21 -1.66 -5.84 -8.01
C PHE A 21 -2.93 -6.20 -7.24
N ILE A 22 -4.08 -6.31 -7.89
CA ILE A 22 -5.36 -6.57 -7.22
C ILE A 22 -5.35 -7.92 -6.49
N LYS A 23 -4.81 -8.98 -7.08
CA LYS A 23 -4.82 -10.31 -6.49
C LYS A 23 -3.77 -10.52 -5.39
N ARG A 24 -2.59 -9.91 -5.51
CA ARG A 24 -1.45 -10.22 -4.62
C ARG A 24 -1.09 -9.10 -3.66
N LYS A 25 -1.32 -7.84 -4.04
CA LYS A 25 -0.81 -6.67 -3.30
C LYS A 25 -1.90 -5.81 -2.68
N ALA A 26 -3.06 -5.67 -3.32
CA ALA A 26 -4.19 -4.94 -2.75
C ALA A 26 -4.61 -5.46 -1.36
N PRO A 27 -4.62 -6.79 -1.08
CA PRO A 27 -4.93 -7.31 0.25
C PRO A 27 -3.97 -6.88 1.35
N LEU A 28 -2.79 -6.34 1.02
CA LEU A 28 -1.83 -5.80 1.99
C LEU A 28 -2.26 -4.41 2.52
N PHE A 29 -3.27 -3.78 1.92
CA PHE A 29 -3.77 -2.48 2.29
C PHE A 29 -5.21 -2.60 2.81
N PRO A 30 -5.43 -2.71 4.14
CA PRO A 30 -6.78 -2.87 4.70
C PRO A 30 -7.68 -1.64 4.49
N GLN A 31 -7.10 -0.50 4.14
CA GLN A 31 -7.80 0.76 3.85
C GLN A 31 -8.08 0.95 2.35
N LEU A 32 -7.69 0.00 1.51
CA LEU A 32 -7.90 0.02 0.08
C LEU A 32 -9.08 -0.88 -0.28
N GLU A 33 -10.12 -0.27 -0.86
CA GLU A 33 -11.23 -0.98 -1.47
C GLU A 33 -10.96 -1.16 -2.97
N VAL A 34 -11.28 -2.33 -3.51
CA VAL A 34 -11.26 -2.56 -4.96
C VAL A 34 -12.70 -2.61 -5.45
N GLU A 35 -13.08 -1.66 -6.30
CA GLU A 35 -14.42 -1.57 -6.87
C GLU A 35 -14.39 -1.95 -8.35
N TYR A 36 -15.23 -2.89 -8.74
CA TYR A 36 -15.37 -3.28 -10.13
C TYR A 36 -16.54 -2.55 -10.77
N GLN A 37 -16.24 -1.74 -11.79
CA GLN A 37 -17.23 -0.98 -12.54
C GLN A 37 -17.11 -1.31 -14.03
N GLU A 38 -18.19 -1.80 -14.63
CA GLU A 38 -18.21 -2.23 -16.03
C GLU A 38 -17.86 -1.07 -16.97
N GLY A 39 -16.87 -1.29 -17.83
CA GLY A 39 -16.38 -0.29 -18.79
C GLY A 39 -15.59 0.87 -18.19
N ALA A 40 -15.29 0.84 -16.88
CA ALA A 40 -14.49 1.88 -16.25
C ALA A 40 -13.00 1.72 -16.56
N PHE A 41 -12.34 2.85 -16.85
CA PHE A 41 -10.89 2.90 -16.90
C PHE A 41 -10.29 2.81 -15.48
N PRO A 42 -9.10 2.20 -15.32
CA PRO A 42 -8.50 1.99 -14.02
C PRO A 42 -8.15 3.33 -13.38
N ALA A 43 -8.69 3.57 -12.19
CA ALA A 43 -8.48 4.82 -11.48
C ALA A 43 -8.29 4.58 -9.98
N ALA A 44 -7.37 5.31 -9.37
CA ALA A 44 -7.20 5.35 -7.93
C ALA A 44 -7.86 6.60 -7.36
N GLU A 45 -8.79 6.42 -6.44
CA GLU A 45 -9.46 7.48 -5.68
C GLU A 45 -8.97 7.46 -4.24
N LEU A 46 -8.62 8.63 -3.72
CA LEU A 46 -8.11 8.82 -2.37
C LEU A 46 -9.04 9.78 -1.63
N GLU A 47 -9.53 9.33 -0.48
CA GLU A 47 -10.36 10.12 0.42
C GLU A 47 -9.53 10.52 1.64
N ASN A 48 -9.37 11.84 1.81
CA ASN A 48 -8.63 12.39 2.94
C ASN A 48 -9.55 12.52 4.16
N SER A 49 -9.20 11.86 5.27
CA SER A 49 -10.00 11.92 6.50
C SER A 49 -10.09 13.31 7.14
N GLY A 50 -9.17 14.22 6.84
CA GLY A 50 -9.23 15.62 7.25
C GLY A 50 -10.11 16.50 6.35
N GLN A 51 -10.46 16.03 5.15
CA GLN A 51 -11.35 16.70 4.20
C GLN A 51 -12.21 15.64 3.47
N PRO A 52 -13.18 15.02 4.17
CA PRO A 52 -13.94 13.88 3.63
C PRO A 52 -14.71 14.20 2.34
N ASN A 53 -15.02 15.48 2.10
CA ASN A 53 -15.68 15.92 0.87
C ASN A 53 -14.72 16.09 -0.33
N ARG A 54 -13.44 15.79 -0.17
CA ARG A 54 -12.43 15.95 -1.22
C ARG A 54 -11.85 14.60 -1.59
N ILE A 55 -12.32 14.09 -2.72
CA ILE A 55 -11.76 12.90 -3.37
C ILE A 55 -10.72 13.35 -4.40
N VAL A 56 -9.51 12.81 -4.31
CA VAL A 56 -8.48 12.99 -5.33
C VAL A 56 -8.46 11.74 -6.20
N ARG A 57 -8.61 11.92 -7.52
CA ARG A 57 -8.61 10.82 -8.50
C ARG A 57 -7.36 10.87 -9.36
N ALA A 58 -6.71 9.72 -9.53
CA ALA A 58 -5.58 9.51 -10.43
C ALA A 58 -5.94 8.44 -11.47
N ASP A 59 -5.64 8.70 -12.75
CA ASP A 59 -5.69 7.70 -13.80
C ASP A 59 -4.45 6.79 -13.68
N VAL A 60 -4.69 5.49 -13.55
CA VAL A 60 -3.64 4.48 -13.37
C VAL A 60 -3.59 3.47 -14.52
N THR A 61 -4.21 3.80 -15.65
CA THR A 61 -4.19 2.97 -16.86
C THR A 61 -2.76 2.64 -17.27
N GLY A 62 -2.43 1.36 -17.41
CA GLY A 62 -1.11 0.88 -17.84
C GLY A 62 0.01 1.04 -16.79
N TRP A 63 -0.33 1.42 -15.55
CA TRP A 63 0.66 1.47 -14.48
C TRP A 63 1.14 0.07 -14.13
N LYS A 64 2.43 -0.03 -13.82
CA LYS A 64 3.04 -1.28 -13.36
C LYS A 64 2.55 -1.65 -11.97
N SER A 65 2.48 -2.94 -11.70
CA SER A 65 2.06 -3.47 -10.39
C SER A 65 2.90 -2.90 -9.23
N ASN A 66 4.19 -2.63 -9.47
CA ASN A 66 5.07 -2.01 -8.49
C ASN A 66 4.78 -0.51 -8.27
N HIS A 67 4.42 0.22 -9.33
CA HIS A 67 4.07 1.64 -9.22
C HIS A 67 2.76 1.82 -8.46
N LEU A 68 1.75 0.99 -8.74
CA LEU A 68 0.50 0.94 -7.96
C LEU A 68 0.80 0.69 -6.47
N PHE A 69 1.65 -0.29 -6.19
CA PHE A 69 2.05 -0.61 -4.82
C PHE A 69 2.76 0.53 -4.10
N GLN A 70 3.72 1.18 -4.76
CA GLN A 70 4.43 2.33 -4.19
C GLN A 70 3.46 3.49 -3.92
N PHE A 71 2.60 3.81 -4.90
CA PHE A 71 1.60 4.87 -4.76
C PHE A 71 0.69 4.67 -3.55
N PHE A 72 0.07 3.49 -3.41
CA PHE A 72 -0.79 3.22 -2.25
C PHE A 72 0.01 3.09 -0.95
N THR A 73 1.26 2.64 -1.01
CA THR A 73 2.15 2.62 0.17
C THR A 73 2.44 4.03 0.67
N GLU A 74 2.83 4.94 -0.20
CA GLU A 74 3.12 6.33 0.17
C GLU A 74 1.88 6.99 0.76
N ARG A 75 0.74 6.89 0.06
CA ARG A 75 -0.49 7.57 0.48
C ARG A 75 -1.13 6.96 1.72
N LEU A 76 -1.15 5.64 1.87
CA LEU A 76 -1.83 5.00 3.00
C LEU A 76 -0.91 4.78 4.22
N LYS A 77 0.43 4.72 4.05
CA LYS A 77 1.36 4.58 5.19
C LYS A 77 1.80 5.91 5.79
N GLU A 78 1.84 7.01 5.05
CA GLU A 78 2.14 8.34 5.62
C GLU A 78 1.24 8.67 6.82
N ASN A 79 0.02 8.11 6.89
CA ASN A 79 -0.88 8.26 8.03
C ASN A 79 -0.96 7.08 9.00
N ALA A 80 -0.39 5.90 8.66
CA ALA A 80 -0.21 4.82 9.64
C ALA A 80 0.88 5.16 10.67
N SER A 81 1.92 5.92 10.27
CA SER A 81 2.97 6.39 11.18
C SER A 81 2.57 7.60 12.02
N SER A 82 1.48 8.30 11.67
CA SER A 82 0.96 9.42 12.47
C SER A 82 0.17 9.00 13.71
N ASN A 83 -0.02 7.70 13.96
CA ASN A 83 -0.73 7.21 15.16
C ASN A 83 0.05 6.16 16.00
N VAL A 84 1.37 6.05 15.80
CA VAL A 84 2.23 5.16 16.61
C VAL A 84 3.39 5.92 17.29
N ALA A 85 3.44 7.25 17.19
CA ALA A 85 4.41 8.08 17.91
C ALA A 85 3.97 8.45 19.35
N ALA A 86 3.13 7.64 19.99
CA ALA A 86 2.71 7.82 21.39
C ALA A 86 2.80 6.52 22.20
N LYS A 87 3.94 5.81 22.10
CA LYS A 87 4.55 5.02 23.19
C LYS A 87 5.79 4.30 22.67
N VAL A 88 6.92 5.00 22.69
CA VAL A 88 8.21 4.33 22.89
C VAL A 88 8.78 4.94 24.17
N PRO A 89 8.82 4.20 25.30
CA PRO A 89 9.59 4.65 26.44
C PRO A 89 11.06 4.67 26.03
N GLU A 90 11.62 5.85 26.20
CA GLU A 90 13.02 6.21 26.39
C GLU A 90 13.96 5.03 26.74
N GLY A 91 14.98 4.86 25.90
CA GLY A 91 16.26 4.27 26.32
C GLY A 91 16.48 2.79 25.99
N ALA A 92 17.13 2.52 24.85
CA ALA A 92 18.18 1.48 24.77
C ALA A 92 19.05 1.70 23.50
N PRO A 93 20.38 1.56 23.59
CA PRO A 93 21.32 2.17 22.65
C PRO A 93 21.47 1.39 21.34
N GLN A 94 21.78 2.16 20.29
CA GLN A 94 22.34 1.67 19.04
C GLN A 94 23.76 1.13 19.29
N GLY A 95 24.05 -0.09 18.80
CA GLY A 95 25.45 -0.52 18.61
C GLY A 95 25.69 -2.02 18.69
N ALA A 96 26.69 -2.45 17.90
CA ALA A 96 27.40 -3.73 17.90
C ALA A 96 26.85 -4.84 16.97
N TRP A 97 27.16 -4.71 15.68
CA TRP A 97 27.43 -5.86 14.81
C TRP A 97 28.90 -6.28 15.00
N THR A 98 29.15 -7.27 15.85
CA THR A 98 30.42 -8.03 16.01
C THR A 98 30.12 -9.17 17.00
N ALA A 99 30.53 -10.43 16.89
CA ALA A 99 31.21 -11.24 15.89
C ALA A 99 31.11 -12.72 16.38
N GLU A 100 31.55 -13.66 15.54
CA GLU A 100 32.13 -14.97 15.94
C GLU A 100 31.22 -16.07 16.53
N ILE A 101 30.94 -17.08 15.69
CA ILE A 101 30.44 -18.39 16.13
C ILE A 101 31.66 -19.25 16.45
N GLN A 102 31.89 -19.58 17.72
CA GLN A 102 32.79 -20.65 18.13
C GLN A 102 32.03 -21.77 18.86
N SER A 103 32.23 -22.98 18.33
CA SER A 103 32.38 -24.29 19.00
C SER A 103 31.26 -24.80 19.92
N CYS A 104 30.61 -25.89 19.48
CA CYS A 104 30.09 -26.91 20.39
C CYS A 104 30.90 -28.20 20.18
N SER A 105 31.76 -28.51 21.17
CA SER A 105 32.20 -29.88 21.44
C SER A 105 31.37 -30.39 22.62
N GLY A 106 30.72 -31.53 22.43
CA GLY A 106 30.05 -32.30 23.47
C GLY A 106 30.01 -33.75 23.03
#